data_AF-A0A943FDX0-F1
#
_entry.id   AF-A0A943FDX0-F1
#
_cell.length_a   1.000
_cell.length_b   1.000
_cell.length_c   1.000
_cell.angle_alpha   90.00
_cell.angle_beta   90.00
_cell.angle_gamma   90.00
#
_symmetry.space_group_name_H-M   'P 1'
#
loop_
_entity.id
_entity.type
_entity.pdbx_description
1 polymer ?
#
loop_
_entity_poly.entity_id
_entity_poly.type
_entity_poly.pdbx_seq_one_letter_code
_entity_poly.pdbx_strand_id
1 'polypeptide(L)' 'MKLKACERCGKRTAEGLALCPDCMKESGAAAEAVAAAEELRDIARVLSITAGTDTNIREAMTGILHIADRLEGGKSK' A
#
# COMPACT_ATOMS: atom_id res chain seq x y z
N MET A 1 -2.91 7.15 3.05
CA MET A 1 -3.66 7.06 1.77
C MET A 1 -3.85 5.61 1.42
N LYS A 2 -5.10 5.17 1.23
CA LYS A 2 -5.42 3.82 0.76
C LYS A 2 -5.95 3.87 -0.67
N LEU A 3 -6.10 2.71 -1.30
CA LEU A 3 -6.84 2.60 -2.56
C LEU A 3 -8.33 2.35 -2.27
N LYS A 4 -9.21 3.08 -2.96
CA LYS A 4 -10.68 2.87 -3.00
C LYS A 4 -11.14 2.56 -4.41
N ALA A 5 -12.39 2.13 -4.57
CA ALA A 5 -13.01 2.01 -5.88
C ALA A 5 -13.40 3.40 -6.42
N CYS A 6 -13.18 3.62 -7.72
CA CYS A 6 -13.70 4.75 -8.48
C CYS A 6 -15.23 4.69 -8.54
N GLU A 7 -15.90 5.80 -8.27
CA GLU A 7 -17.37 5.86 -8.22
C GLU A 7 -18.03 5.67 -9.59
N ARG A 8 -17.30 5.90 -10.69
CA ARG A 8 -17.81 5.74 -12.06
C ARG A 8 -17.52 4.37 -12.67
N CYS A 9 -16.28 3.89 -12.59
CA CYS A 9 -15.84 2.68 -13.32
C CYS A 9 -15.41 1.52 -12.41
N GLY A 10 -15.43 1.70 -11.09
CA GLY A 10 -15.04 0.66 -10.11
C GLY A 10 -13.54 0.34 -10.03
N LYS A 11 -12.70 0.81 -10.97
CA LYS A 11 -11.24 0.63 -10.89
C LYS A 11 -10.66 1.26 -9.62
N ARG A 12 -9.53 0.75 -9.15
CA ARG A 12 -8.84 1.29 -7.97
C ARG A 12 -8.27 2.70 -8.23
N THR A 13 -8.55 3.62 -7.30
CA THR A 13 -8.02 4.99 -7.26
C THR A 13 -7.60 5.35 -5.83
N ALA A 14 -6.90 6.46 -5.63
CA ALA A 14 -6.55 6.92 -4.29
C ALA A 14 -7.79 7.37 -3.50
N GLU A 15 -7.79 7.03 -2.21
CA GLU A 15 -8.65 7.64 -1.21
C GLU A 15 -8.46 9.16 -1.21
N GLY A 16 -9.56 9.91 -1.22
CA GLY A 16 -9.57 11.37 -1.46
C GLY A 16 -10.00 11.77 -2.88
N LEU A 17 -10.01 10.83 -3.83
CA LEU A 17 -10.57 11.04 -5.17
C LEU A 17 -11.95 10.40 -5.29
N ALA A 18 -12.90 11.08 -5.92
CA ALA A 18 -14.20 10.51 -6.29
C ALA A 18 -14.07 9.60 -7.53
N LEU A 19 -13.34 10.09 -8.53
CA LEU A 19 -13.10 9.43 -9.81
C LEU A 19 -11.62 9.05 -9.97
N CYS A 20 -11.34 8.00 -10.73
CA CYS A 20 -9.98 7.70 -11.15
C CYS A 20 -9.50 8.69 -12.22
N PRO A 21 -8.18 8.80 -12.46
CA PRO A 21 -7.63 9.73 -13.46
C PRO A 21 -8.24 9.56 -14.86
N ASP A 22 -8.42 8.32 -15.31
CA ASP A 22 -9.07 8.01 -16.60
C ASP A 22 -10.47 8.64 -16.68
N CYS A 23 -11.30 8.42 -15.66
CA CYS A 23 -12.66 8.95 -15.62
C CYS A 23 -12.70 10.47 -15.44
N MET A 24 -11.73 11.07 -14.74
CA MET A 24 -11.59 12.52 -14.65
C MET A 24 -11.29 13.11 -16.02
N LYS A 25 -10.34 12.52 -16.75
CA LYS A 25 -9.98 12.92 -18.12
C LYS A 25 -11.17 12.81 -19.08
N GLU A 26 -11.89 11.70 -19.04
CA GLU A 26 -13.12 11.51 -19.84
C GLU A 26 -14.24 12.50 -19.49
N SER A 27 -14.25 13.03 -18.26
CA SER A 27 -15.24 14.01 -17.82
C SER A 27 -14.82 15.46 -18.13
N GLY A 28 -13.69 15.66 -18.81
CA GLY A 28 -13.18 16.98 -19.18
C GLY A 28 -12.49 17.73 -18.03
N ALA A 29 -12.00 17.02 -17.01
CA ALA A 29 -11.21 17.66 -15.97
C ALA A 29 -9.93 18.30 -16.54
N ALA A 30 -9.48 19.40 -15.92
CA ALA A 30 -8.23 20.06 -16.28
C ALA A 30 -7.04 19.10 -16.19
N ALA A 31 -6.09 19.25 -17.12
CA ALA A 31 -4.94 18.34 -17.23
C ALA A 31 -4.11 18.29 -15.94
N GLU A 32 -3.96 19.42 -15.27
CA GLU A 32 -3.25 19.55 -14.00
C GLU A 32 -3.94 18.74 -12.88
N ALA A 33 -5.27 18.74 -12.84
CA ALA A 33 -6.04 17.97 -11.87
C ALA A 33 -5.94 16.46 -12.14
N VAL A 34 -5.91 16.06 -13.42
CA VAL A 34 -5.71 14.65 -13.81
C VAL A 34 -4.30 14.20 -13.40
N ALA A 35 -3.26 14.99 -13.67
CA ALA A 35 -1.88 14.68 -13.30
C ALA A 35 -1.72 14.51 -11.78
N ALA A 36 -2.28 15.44 -10.98
CA ALA A 36 -2.27 15.31 -9.53
C ALA A 36 -3.01 14.05 -9.04
N ALA A 37 -4.11 13.68 -9.69
CA ALA A 37 -4.84 12.45 -9.38
C ALA A 37 -4.03 11.18 -9.71
N GLU A 38 -3.24 11.19 -10.79
CA GLU A 38 -2.32 10.10 -11.13
C GLU A 38 -1.24 9.93 -10.07
N GLU A 39 -0.59 11.03 -9.65
CA GLU A 39 0.41 11.01 -8.59
C GLU A 39 -0.18 10.46 -7.27
N LEU A 40 -1.36 10.92 -6.88
CA LEU A 40 -2.04 10.42 -5.69
C LEU A 40 -2.33 8.91 -5.79
N ARG A 41 -2.85 8.45 -6.94
CA ARG A 41 -3.10 7.02 -7.18
C ARG A 41 -1.82 6.20 -7.03
N ASP A 42 -0.71 6.70 -7.58
CA ASP A 42 0.56 5.99 -7.58
C ASP A 42 1.18 5.95 -6.17
N ILE A 43 1.11 7.05 -5.41
CA ILE A 43 1.49 7.06 -3.99
C ILE A 43 0.64 6.06 -3.20
N ALA A 44 -0.69 6.08 -3.38
CA ALA A 44 -1.58 5.14 -2.70
C ALA A 44 -1.28 3.67 -3.06
N ARG A 45 -0.83 3.39 -4.30
CA ARG A 45 -0.39 2.07 -4.73
C ARG A 45 0.89 1.64 -4.02
N VAL A 46 1.90 2.52 -3.93
CA VAL A 46 3.14 2.24 -3.19
C VAL A 46 2.83 1.95 -1.72
N LEU A 47 2.01 2.77 -1.07
CA LEU A 47 1.60 2.57 0.32
C LEU A 47 0.78 1.28 0.52
N SER A 48 0.00 0.86 -0.48
CA SER A 48 -0.73 -0.41 -0.43
C SER A 48 0.20 -1.62 -0.54
N ILE A 49 1.34 -1.51 -1.22
CA ILE A 49 2.33 -2.60 -1.32
C ILE A 49 3.07 -2.75 0.01
N THR A 50 3.36 -1.64 0.69
CA THR A 50 4.01 -1.65 2.01
C THR A 50 3.04 -1.91 3.16
N ALA A 51 1.74 -2.04 2.87
CA ALA A 51 0.75 -2.41 3.86
C ALA A 51 1.04 -3.82 4.38
N GLY A 52 1.43 -3.91 5.66
CA GLY A 52 1.79 -5.17 6.32
C GLY A 52 3.30 -5.43 6.42
N THR A 53 4.16 -4.58 5.84
CA THR A 53 5.61 -4.72 5.99
C THR A 53 6.04 -4.68 7.47
N ASP A 54 5.45 -3.79 8.26
CA ASP A 54 5.71 -3.68 9.70
C ASP A 54 5.32 -4.96 10.48
N THR A 55 4.18 -5.57 10.14
CA THR A 55 3.76 -6.86 10.70
C THR A 55 4.72 -7.97 10.29
N ASN A 56 5.07 -8.06 9.02
CA ASN A 56 6.02 -9.07 8.52
C ASN A 56 7.39 -8.96 9.19
N ILE A 57 7.88 -7.73 9.44
CA ILE A 57 9.14 -7.48 10.16
C ILE A 57 9.02 -7.95 11.61
N ARG A 58 7.93 -7.62 12.31
CA ARG A 58 7.71 -8.08 13.69
C ARG A 58 7.69 -9.61 13.78
N GLU A 59 6.94 -10.27 12.90
CA GLU A 59 6.87 -11.73 12.85
C GLU A 59 8.24 -12.36 12.56
N ALA A 60 8.99 -11.80 11.61
CA ALA A 60 10.34 -12.23 11.31
C ALA A 60 11.28 -12.07 12.52
N MET A 61 11.23 -10.94 13.22
CA MET A 61 12.03 -10.70 14.43
C MET A 61 11.70 -11.70 15.55
N THR A 62 10.41 -11.96 15.80
CA THR A 62 9.98 -12.97 16.77
C THR A 62 10.52 -14.35 16.39
N GLY A 63 10.44 -14.74 15.12
CA GLY A 63 11.01 -15.99 14.62
C GLY A 63 12.52 -16.09 14.83
N ILE A 64 13.27 -15.02 14.55
CA ILE A 64 14.72 -14.95 14.77
C ILE A 64 15.08 -15.15 16.25
N LEU A 65 14.36 -14.49 17.17
CA LEU A 65 14.60 -14.62 18.61
C LEU A 65 14.35 -16.05 19.09
N HIS A 66 13.28 -16.71 18.63
CA HIS A 66 13.03 -18.12 18.95
C HIS A 66 14.12 -19.06 18.40
N ILE A 67 14.68 -18.77 17.23
CA ILE A 67 15.80 -19.54 16.68
C ILE A 67 17.05 -19.34 17.54
N ALA A 68 17.35 -18.11 17.95
CA ALA A 68 18.48 -17.81 18.82
C ALA A 68 18.38 -18.55 20.17
N ASP A 69 17.22 -18.49 20.84
CA ASP A 69 16.97 -19.18 22.11
C ASP A 69 17.22 -20.70 22.01
N ARG A 70 16.72 -21.34 20.94
CA ARG A 70 16.98 -22.76 20.67
C ARG A 70 18.47 -23.08 20.48
N LEU A 71 19.21 -22.20 19.80
CA LEU A 71 20.64 -22.37 19.54
C LEU A 71 21.47 -22.17 20.81
N GLU A 72 21.06 -21.29 21.71
CA GLU A 72 21.72 -21.07 23.01
C GLU A 72 21.38 -22.19 24.01
N GLY A 73 20.10 -22.57 24.12
CA GLY A 73 19.66 -23.66 24.99
C GLY A 73 20.18 -25.05 24.56
N GLY A 74 20.41 -25.24 23.26
CA GLY A 74 21.00 -26.47 22.71
C GLY A 74 22.52 -26.60 22.91
N LYS A 75 23.23 -25.53 23.29
CA LYS A 75 24.68 -25.54 23.55
C LYS A 75 25.06 -25.91 24.99
N SER A 76 24.09 -26.04 25.90
CA SER A 76 24.33 -26.40 27.31
C SER A 76 24.14 -27.90 27.61
N LYS A 77 24.22 -28.78 26.62
CA LYS A 77 24.24 -30.24 26.79
C LYS A 77 25.41 -30.87 26.04
#